data_AF-A0A957P8Q5-F1
#
_entry.id   AF-A0A957P8Q5-F1
#
_cell.length_a   1.000
_cell.length_b   1.000
_cell.length_c   1.000
_cell.angle_alpha   90.00
_cell.angle_beta   90.00
_cell.angle_gamma   90.00
#
_symmetry.space_group_name_H-M   'P 1'
#
loop_
_entity.id
_entity.type
_entity.pdbx_description
1 polymer ?
#
loop_
_entity_poly.entity_id
_entity_poly.type
_entity_poly.pdbx_seq_one_letter_code
_entity_poly.pdbx_strand_id
1 'polypeptide(L)'
;HGVMNTDNMTISGETIDYGPCAFMDAYNPKTVFSSIDTGGRYAYGNQPGIAQWNLARFAETLLPLIDANADEAVRMATAELHRFADQYQEFWLEEMRKKLGLTTNVEGDLELVDELLAAMAQQHVDFTQLFRGLANALTGDSARVHSLFADTTAIAAWVRRWQQRMQSEGSDPATQAAAMNQVNPMYIPRNHKVEEALQAATTGDLTKFDQLLTVLTTPFSERPEWDAYAQPAPESFGHYVTYCGT
;
A
#
# COMPACT_ATOMS: atom_id res chain seq x y z
N HIS A 1 4.10 -7.49 -4.18
CA HIS A 1 4.16 -8.48 -5.28
C HIS A 1 4.80 -9.80 -4.85
N GLY A 2 5.98 -9.78 -4.22
CA GLY A 2 6.63 -11.01 -3.73
C GLY A 2 7.56 -11.71 -4.72
N VAL A 3 7.44 -11.45 -6.03
CA VAL A 3 8.35 -11.92 -7.10
C VAL A 3 8.40 -10.91 -8.24
N MET A 4 9.18 -9.84 -8.06
CA MET A 4 9.38 -8.82 -9.10
C MET A 4 10.58 -9.17 -9.99
N ASN A 5 10.57 -10.38 -10.57
CA ASN A 5 11.52 -10.74 -11.61
C ASN A 5 11.24 -9.93 -12.89
N THR A 6 12.21 -9.81 -13.79
CA THR A 6 12.08 -8.99 -15.01
C THR A 6 11.00 -9.51 -15.97
N ASP A 7 10.74 -10.82 -15.99
CA ASP A 7 9.65 -11.45 -16.75
C ASP A 7 8.26 -11.13 -16.19
N ASN A 8 8.17 -10.67 -14.93
CA ASN A 8 6.95 -10.21 -14.27
C ASN A 8 6.80 -8.67 -14.29
N MET A 9 7.56 -7.98 -15.14
CA MET A 9 7.43 -6.54 -15.36
C MET A 9 6.81 -6.28 -16.73
N THR A 10 5.54 -5.87 -16.75
CA THR A 10 4.87 -5.54 -18.01
C THR A 10 5.39 -4.20 -18.56
N ILE A 11 5.47 -4.09 -19.88
CA ILE A 11 5.83 -2.83 -20.54
C ILE A 11 4.73 -1.77 -20.34
N SER A 12 3.47 -2.18 -20.15
CA SER A 12 2.34 -1.29 -19.84
C SER A 12 2.41 -0.67 -18.45
N GLY A 13 3.21 -1.25 -17.53
CA GLY A 13 3.25 -0.84 -16.12
C GLY A 13 2.11 -1.45 -15.27
N GLU A 14 1.31 -2.35 -15.84
CA GLU A 14 0.25 -3.07 -15.13
C GLU A 14 0.82 -4.18 -14.24
N THR A 15 0.19 -4.42 -13.08
CA THR A 15 0.55 -5.54 -12.22
C THR A 15 0.16 -6.86 -12.87
N ILE A 16 1.06 -7.85 -12.84
CA ILE A 16 0.85 -9.18 -13.43
C ILE A 16 1.32 -10.27 -12.45
N ASP A 17 1.05 -11.52 -12.79
CA ASP A 17 1.57 -12.72 -12.13
C ASP A 17 1.35 -12.72 -10.61
N TYR A 18 0.07 -12.74 -10.24
CA TYR A 18 -0.41 -12.86 -8.87
C TYR A 18 -0.14 -14.28 -8.32
N GLY A 19 1.13 -14.58 -8.03
CA GLY A 19 1.57 -15.78 -7.32
C GLY A 19 1.63 -15.52 -5.82
N PRO A 20 2.83 -15.28 -5.24
CA PRO A 20 2.97 -15.01 -3.80
C PRO A 20 2.70 -13.53 -3.45
N CYS A 21 1.60 -12.99 -3.97
CA CYS A 21 1.13 -11.66 -3.62
C CYS A 21 0.27 -11.71 -2.36
N ALA A 22 0.37 -10.67 -1.55
CA ALA A 22 -0.41 -10.54 -0.34
C ALA A 22 -0.51 -9.07 0.06
N PHE A 23 -1.58 -8.75 0.77
CA PHE A 23 -1.76 -7.44 1.36
C PHE A 23 -1.28 -7.45 2.81
N MET A 24 -0.74 -6.32 3.23
CA MET A 24 -0.24 -6.13 4.58
C MET A 24 -1.38 -5.66 5.49
N ASP A 25 -1.57 -6.36 6.61
CA ASP A 25 -2.39 -5.88 7.72
C ASP A 25 -1.58 -4.82 8.48
N ALA A 26 -0.74 -5.25 9.44
CA ALA A 26 0.17 -4.37 10.18
C ALA A 26 1.29 -3.78 9.30
N TYR A 27 1.40 -2.45 9.26
CA TYR A 27 2.42 -1.79 8.44
C TYR A 27 3.84 -2.12 8.93
N ASN A 28 4.67 -2.60 8.00
CA ASN A 28 6.09 -2.81 8.18
C ASN A 28 6.78 -2.77 6.82
N PRO A 29 7.74 -1.85 6.57
CA PRO A 29 8.44 -1.77 5.29
C PRO A 29 9.26 -3.03 4.97
N LYS A 30 9.57 -3.86 5.97
CA LYS A 30 10.31 -5.12 5.81
C LYS A 30 9.39 -6.32 5.57
N THR A 31 8.09 -6.13 5.39
CA THR A 31 7.14 -7.23 5.15
C THR A 31 7.50 -8.01 3.90
N VAL A 32 7.58 -9.33 4.05
CA VAL A 32 7.83 -10.32 2.99
C VAL A 32 6.80 -11.43 3.14
N PHE A 33 6.13 -11.78 2.05
CA PHE A 33 5.16 -12.87 2.03
C PHE A 33 5.59 -14.07 1.20
N SER A 34 6.54 -13.88 0.27
CA SER A 34 6.98 -14.96 -0.61
C SER A 34 7.86 -15.96 0.14
N SER A 35 7.47 -17.23 0.13
CA SER A 35 8.22 -18.34 0.74
C SER A 35 9.66 -18.48 0.22
N ILE A 36 9.92 -18.04 -1.01
CA ILE A 36 11.24 -18.11 -1.64
C ILE A 36 12.09 -16.86 -1.39
N ASP A 37 11.52 -15.78 -0.85
CA ASP A 37 12.23 -14.52 -0.61
C ASP A 37 12.83 -14.47 0.81
N THR A 38 13.66 -15.45 1.16
CA THR A 38 14.29 -15.51 2.50
C THR A 38 15.26 -14.35 2.76
N GLY A 39 15.72 -13.67 1.72
CA GLY A 39 16.62 -12.52 1.80
C GLY A 39 15.91 -11.16 1.83
N GLY A 40 14.58 -11.11 1.68
CA GLY A 40 13.80 -9.88 1.62
C GLY A 40 14.10 -9.01 0.40
N ARG A 41 14.54 -9.59 -0.71
CA ARG A 41 14.78 -8.90 -1.98
C ARG A 41 13.53 -8.14 -2.43
N TYR A 42 12.36 -8.76 -2.27
CA TYR A 42 11.06 -8.22 -2.69
C TYR A 42 10.21 -7.75 -1.50
N ALA A 43 10.84 -7.45 -0.36
CA ALA A 43 10.18 -6.82 0.78
C ALA A 43 9.47 -5.53 0.36
N TYR A 44 8.37 -5.18 1.05
CA TYR A 44 7.49 -4.07 0.64
C TYR A 44 8.25 -2.78 0.30
N GLY A 45 9.14 -2.32 1.19
CA GLY A 45 9.93 -1.10 1.03
C GLY A 45 11.08 -1.20 0.02
N ASN A 46 11.45 -2.41 -0.41
CA ASN A 46 12.48 -2.62 -1.44
C ASN A 46 11.91 -2.59 -2.86
N GLN A 47 10.58 -2.73 -3.02
CA GLN A 47 9.93 -2.84 -4.34
C GLN A 47 10.24 -1.66 -5.29
N PRO A 48 10.30 -0.38 -4.86
CA PRO A 48 10.65 0.72 -5.75
C PRO A 48 12.07 0.60 -6.32
N GLY A 49 13.06 0.26 -5.47
CA GLY A 49 14.43 0.04 -5.93
C GLY A 49 14.58 -1.16 -6.86
N ILE A 50 13.79 -2.23 -6.62
CA ILE A 50 13.74 -3.38 -7.52
C ILE A 50 13.12 -3.01 -8.88
N ALA A 51 12.07 -2.19 -8.91
CA ALA A 51 11.49 -1.70 -10.15
C ALA A 51 12.52 -0.90 -10.98
N GLN A 52 13.29 0.00 -10.34
CA GLN A 52 14.38 0.71 -11.00
C GLN A 52 15.45 -0.24 -11.55
N TRP A 53 15.82 -1.26 -10.77
CA TRP A 53 16.78 -2.28 -11.21
C TRP A 53 16.29 -3.05 -12.43
N ASN A 54 15.00 -3.43 -12.46
CA ASN A 54 14.38 -4.10 -13.60
C ASN A 54 14.32 -3.19 -14.84
N LEU A 55 14.01 -1.90 -14.67
CA LEU A 55 14.06 -0.92 -15.76
C LEU A 55 15.48 -0.77 -16.33
N ALA A 56 16.51 -0.84 -15.49
CA ALA A 56 17.90 -0.82 -15.96
C ALA A 56 18.23 -2.07 -16.80
N ARG A 57 17.77 -3.27 -16.38
CA ARG A 57 17.90 -4.49 -17.20
C ARG A 57 17.17 -4.37 -18.54
N PHE A 58 15.99 -3.75 -18.56
CA PHE A 58 15.26 -3.51 -19.80
C PHE A 58 16.01 -2.54 -20.72
N ALA A 59 16.50 -1.42 -20.17
CA ALA A 59 17.25 -0.41 -20.93
C ALA A 59 18.51 -0.98 -21.59
N GLU A 60 19.22 -1.91 -20.94
CA GLU A 60 20.38 -2.61 -21.52
C GLU A 60 20.05 -3.31 -22.84
N THR A 61 18.84 -3.85 -22.99
CA THR A 61 18.40 -4.52 -24.22
C THR A 61 18.15 -3.53 -25.37
N LEU A 62 17.93 -2.26 -25.04
CA LEU A 62 17.58 -1.20 -25.98
C LEU A 62 18.79 -0.39 -26.44
N LEU A 63 19.97 -0.56 -25.83
CA LEU A 63 21.15 0.26 -26.12
C LEU A 63 21.48 0.35 -27.61
N PRO A 64 21.48 -0.75 -28.41
CA PRO A 64 21.77 -0.67 -29.84
C PRO A 64 20.71 0.08 -30.66
N LEU A 65 19.53 0.29 -30.09
CA LEU A 65 18.41 1.04 -30.70
C LEU A 65 18.40 2.51 -30.29
N ILE A 66 19.06 2.86 -29.17
CA ILE A 66 19.13 4.23 -28.65
C ILE A 66 20.13 5.06 -29.45
N ASP A 67 21.36 4.55 -29.61
CA ASP A 67 22.41 5.21 -30.38
C ASP A 67 23.39 4.18 -30.98
N ALA A 68 24.00 4.51 -32.11
CA ALA A 68 25.01 3.67 -32.73
C ALA A 68 26.32 3.63 -31.93
N ASN A 69 26.60 4.67 -31.14
CA ASN A 69 27.70 4.72 -30.17
C ASN A 69 27.23 4.16 -28.82
N ALA A 70 27.83 3.05 -28.40
CA ALA A 70 27.49 2.36 -27.16
C ALA A 70 27.63 3.25 -25.91
N ASP A 71 28.68 4.08 -25.83
CA ASP A 71 28.91 4.95 -24.67
C ASP A 71 27.83 6.04 -24.58
N GLU A 72 27.41 6.57 -25.74
CA GLU A 72 26.34 7.55 -25.80
C GLU A 72 24.97 6.94 -25.47
N ALA A 73 24.68 5.74 -25.98
CA ALA A 73 23.48 5.00 -25.62
C ALA A 73 23.38 4.74 -24.11
N VAL A 74 24.49 4.33 -23.47
CA VAL A 74 24.57 4.12 -22.01
C VAL A 74 24.34 5.43 -21.26
N ARG A 75 24.96 6.53 -21.71
CA ARG A 75 24.80 7.86 -21.10
C ARG A 75 23.34 8.31 -21.14
N MET A 76 22.67 8.15 -22.28
CA MET A 76 21.26 8.51 -22.46
C MET A 76 20.33 7.64 -21.61
N ALA A 77 20.51 6.32 -21.64
CA ALA A 77 19.71 5.38 -20.83
C ALA A 77 19.85 5.66 -19.33
N THR A 78 21.08 5.89 -18.86
CA THR A 78 21.36 6.20 -17.46
C THR A 78 20.71 7.51 -17.03
N ALA A 79 20.76 8.54 -17.88
CA ALA A 79 20.12 9.82 -17.59
C ALA A 79 18.60 9.67 -17.40
N GLU A 80 17.94 8.82 -18.19
CA GLU A 80 16.51 8.56 -18.02
C GLU A 80 16.21 7.73 -16.76
N LEU A 81 17.01 6.69 -16.48
CA LEU A 81 16.87 5.85 -15.28
C LEU A 81 17.08 6.62 -13.96
N HIS A 82 17.89 7.67 -13.96
CA HIS A 82 18.09 8.52 -12.78
C HIS A 82 16.83 9.31 -12.40
N ARG A 83 15.91 9.55 -13.35
CA ARG A 83 14.65 10.27 -13.09
C ARG A 83 13.63 9.42 -12.34
N PHE A 84 13.80 8.11 -12.35
CA PHE A 84 12.83 7.17 -11.75
C PHE A 84 12.61 7.43 -10.26
N ALA A 85 13.68 7.62 -9.48
CA ALA A 85 13.57 7.77 -8.04
C ALA A 85 12.75 9.01 -7.65
N ASP A 86 13.04 10.14 -8.29
CA ASP A 86 12.33 11.40 -8.06
C ASP A 86 10.87 11.30 -8.49
N GLN A 87 10.59 10.72 -9.67
CA GLN A 87 9.22 10.50 -10.16
C GLN A 87 8.44 9.57 -9.22
N TYR A 88 9.03 8.46 -8.80
CA TYR A 88 8.40 7.55 -7.85
C TYR A 88 8.05 8.28 -6.55
N GLN A 89 8.98 9.05 -6.00
CA GLN A 89 8.75 9.78 -4.75
C GLN A 89 7.65 10.84 -4.89
N GLU A 90 7.62 11.55 -6.03
CA GLU A 90 6.57 12.52 -6.34
C GLU A 90 5.18 11.85 -6.37
N PHE A 91 5.01 10.79 -7.17
CA PHE A 91 3.74 10.07 -7.26
C PHE A 91 3.35 9.39 -5.95
N TRP A 92 4.31 8.78 -5.25
CA TRP A 92 4.06 8.17 -3.95
C TRP A 92 3.56 9.22 -2.94
N LEU A 93 4.20 10.38 -2.86
CA LEU A 93 3.77 11.45 -1.96
C LEU A 93 2.42 12.04 -2.37
N GLU A 94 2.13 12.13 -3.67
CA GLU A 94 0.80 12.51 -4.16
C GLU A 94 -0.29 11.55 -3.65
N GLU A 95 -0.07 10.24 -3.78
CA GLU A 95 -1.02 9.24 -3.28
C GLU A 95 -1.15 9.30 -1.75
N MET A 96 -0.04 9.47 -1.02
CA MET A 96 -0.09 9.63 0.43
C MET A 96 -0.85 10.89 0.86
N ARG A 97 -0.68 12.02 0.16
CA ARG A 97 -1.47 13.24 0.39
C ARG A 97 -2.97 13.00 0.17
N LYS A 98 -3.36 12.32 -0.91
CA LYS A 98 -4.76 11.93 -1.14
C LYS A 98 -5.32 11.11 0.02
N LYS A 99 -4.56 10.12 0.52
CA LYS A 99 -4.95 9.30 1.67
C LYS A 99 -5.11 10.11 2.96
N LEU A 100 -4.37 11.20 3.10
CA LEU A 100 -4.47 12.15 4.22
C LEU A 100 -5.52 13.25 4.02
N GLY A 101 -6.20 13.29 2.86
CA GLY A 101 -7.17 14.33 2.53
C GLY A 101 -6.55 15.67 2.10
N LEU A 102 -5.25 15.69 1.80
CA LEU A 102 -4.51 16.88 1.38
C LEU A 102 -4.61 17.04 -0.14
N THR A 103 -5.13 18.18 -0.61
CA THR A 103 -5.27 18.50 -2.04
C THR A 103 -4.21 19.47 -2.54
N THR A 104 -3.60 20.22 -1.64
CA THR A 104 -2.47 21.12 -1.93
C THR A 104 -1.12 20.44 -1.68
N ASN A 105 -0.04 20.99 -2.24
CA ASN A 105 1.34 20.56 -1.97
C ASN A 105 2.00 21.62 -1.09
N VAL A 106 2.29 21.28 0.17
CA VAL A 106 2.91 22.18 1.14
C VAL A 106 4.17 21.55 1.72
N GLU A 107 5.17 22.39 1.98
CA GLU A 107 6.39 21.97 2.69
C GLU A 107 6.04 21.35 4.04
N GLY A 108 6.64 20.19 4.34
CA GLY A 108 6.35 19.41 5.55
C GLY A 108 5.32 18.28 5.35
N ASP A 109 4.62 18.20 4.20
CA ASP A 109 3.69 17.10 3.94
C ASP A 109 4.40 15.73 3.91
N LEU A 110 5.65 15.69 3.43
CA LEU A 110 6.49 14.48 3.47
C LEU A 110 6.82 14.05 4.91
N GLU A 111 7.26 14.98 5.75
CA GLU A 111 7.58 14.72 7.15
C GLU A 111 6.34 14.20 7.90
N LEU A 112 5.18 14.79 7.63
CA LEU A 112 3.91 14.36 8.19
C LEU A 112 3.59 12.89 7.81
N VAL A 113 3.84 12.51 6.57
CA VAL A 113 3.68 11.12 6.10
C VAL A 113 4.68 10.19 6.78
N ASP A 114 5.96 10.55 6.81
CA ASP A 114 7.03 9.71 7.35
C ASP A 114 6.84 9.43 8.84
N GLU A 115 6.44 10.44 9.61
CA GLU A 115 6.14 10.28 11.05
C GLU A 115 4.95 9.35 11.30
N LEU A 116 3.90 9.42 10.45
CA LEU A 116 2.76 8.51 10.54
C LEU A 116 3.20 7.07 10.32
N LEU A 117 3.93 6.83 9.22
CA LEU A 117 4.43 5.51 8.85
C LEU A 117 5.41 4.96 9.91
N ALA A 118 6.24 5.82 10.50
CA ALA A 118 7.13 5.43 11.60
C ALA A 118 6.34 5.01 12.86
N ALA A 119 5.31 5.78 13.25
CA ALA A 119 4.46 5.43 14.38
C ALA A 119 3.71 4.11 14.16
N MET A 120 3.25 3.86 12.92
CA MET A 120 2.61 2.60 12.54
C MET A 120 3.57 1.42 12.64
N ALA A 121 4.77 1.56 12.08
CA ALA A 121 5.77 0.50 12.06
C ALA A 121 6.25 0.15 13.48
N GLN A 122 6.36 1.15 14.37
CA GLN A 122 6.78 0.94 15.75
C GLN A 122 5.77 0.14 16.58
N GLN A 123 4.47 0.26 16.27
CA GLN A 123 3.39 -0.36 17.04
C GLN A 123 2.58 -1.41 16.28
N HIS A 124 3.04 -1.83 15.10
CA HIS A 124 2.38 -2.84 14.25
C HIS A 124 0.92 -2.49 13.92
N VAL A 125 0.66 -1.22 13.62
CA VAL A 125 -0.70 -0.71 13.35
C VAL A 125 -1.17 -1.14 11.96
N ASP A 126 -2.43 -1.55 11.85
CA ASP A 126 -3.04 -1.94 10.57
C ASP A 126 -3.06 -0.76 9.58
N PHE A 127 -2.46 -0.95 8.41
CA PHE A 127 -2.29 0.11 7.42
C PHE A 127 -3.63 0.63 6.92
N THR A 128 -4.52 -0.28 6.56
CA THR A 128 -5.81 0.06 5.95
C THR A 128 -6.74 0.75 6.94
N GLN A 129 -6.87 0.18 8.15
CA GLN A 129 -7.73 0.71 9.20
C GLN A 129 -7.27 2.07 9.69
N LEU A 130 -5.96 2.34 9.77
CA LEU A 130 -5.50 3.65 10.20
C LEU A 130 -5.95 4.74 9.22
N PHE A 131 -5.65 4.57 7.93
CA PHE A 131 -6.05 5.55 6.90
C PHE A 131 -7.56 5.71 6.82
N ARG A 132 -8.32 4.62 7.01
CA ARG A 132 -9.78 4.69 7.10
C ARG A 132 -10.25 5.47 8.33
N GLY A 133 -9.68 5.18 9.50
CA GLY A 133 -10.02 5.82 10.76
C GLY A 133 -9.66 7.31 10.82
N LEU A 134 -8.67 7.77 10.04
CA LEU A 134 -8.36 9.20 9.94
C LEU A 134 -9.57 10.01 9.45
N ALA A 135 -10.35 9.50 8.49
CA ALA A 135 -11.57 10.18 8.05
C ALA A 135 -12.56 10.41 9.22
N ASN A 136 -12.71 9.44 10.13
CA ASN A 136 -13.54 9.56 11.33
C ASN A 136 -13.00 10.62 12.30
N ALA A 137 -11.67 10.73 12.42
CA ALA A 137 -11.03 11.74 13.27
C ALA A 137 -11.32 13.18 12.82
N LEU A 138 -11.56 13.44 11.53
CA LEU A 138 -12.00 14.77 11.05
C LEU A 138 -13.41 15.12 11.51
N THR A 139 -14.28 14.11 11.67
CA THR A 139 -15.65 14.29 12.13
C THR A 139 -15.80 14.18 13.65
N GLY A 140 -14.69 14.17 14.39
CA GLY A 140 -14.67 14.19 15.86
C GLY A 140 -14.54 12.83 16.54
N ASP A 141 -14.40 11.73 15.79
CA ASP A 141 -14.18 10.39 16.33
C ASP A 141 -12.71 9.97 16.18
N SER A 142 -11.82 10.64 16.91
CA SER A 142 -10.41 10.23 16.98
C SER A 142 -10.19 8.94 17.78
N ALA A 143 -11.23 8.42 18.46
CA ALA A 143 -11.12 7.21 19.26
C ALA A 143 -10.79 5.99 18.39
N ARG A 144 -11.35 5.89 17.18
CA ARG A 144 -11.02 4.85 16.20
C ARG A 144 -9.54 4.82 15.81
N VAL A 145 -8.90 5.99 15.73
CA VAL A 145 -7.46 6.08 15.44
C VAL A 145 -6.65 5.68 16.66
N HIS A 146 -6.97 6.24 17.83
CA HIS A 146 -6.22 5.98 19.05
C HIS A 146 -6.30 4.51 19.50
N SER A 147 -7.44 3.84 19.31
CA SER A 147 -7.60 2.43 19.70
C SER A 147 -6.72 1.46 18.92
N LEU A 148 -6.15 1.88 17.80
CA LEU A 148 -5.20 1.07 17.01
C LEU A 148 -3.80 1.05 17.61
N PHE A 149 -3.50 1.93 18.58
CA PHE A 149 -2.18 2.09 19.17
C PHE A 149 -2.21 1.65 20.65
N ALA A 150 -1.15 0.98 21.08
CA ALA A 150 -0.95 0.66 22.50
C ALA A 150 -0.49 1.90 23.28
N ASP A 151 0.42 2.70 22.70
CA ASP A 151 0.81 4.03 23.19
C ASP A 151 0.26 5.11 22.26
N THR A 152 -0.73 5.85 22.73
CA THR A 152 -1.41 6.88 21.96
C THR A 152 -0.67 8.22 21.91
N THR A 153 0.44 8.38 22.63
CA THR A 153 1.09 9.69 22.84
C THR A 153 1.56 10.32 21.53
N ALA A 154 2.32 9.56 20.74
CA ALA A 154 2.86 10.03 19.47
C ALA A 154 1.75 10.28 18.44
N ILE A 155 0.82 9.34 18.29
CA ILE A 155 -0.28 9.47 17.33
C ILE A 155 -1.24 10.61 17.70
N ALA A 156 -1.53 10.84 18.98
CA ALA A 156 -2.40 11.94 19.39
C ALA A 156 -1.76 13.31 19.07
N ALA A 157 -0.43 13.43 19.21
CA ALA A 157 0.30 14.62 18.80
C ALA A 157 0.31 14.81 17.27
N TRP A 158 0.51 13.71 16.54
CA TRP A 158 0.46 13.70 15.08
C TRP A 158 -0.93 14.09 14.55
N VAL A 159 -2.01 13.51 15.08
CA VAL A 159 -3.41 13.79 14.67
C VAL A 159 -3.72 15.27 14.82
N ARG A 160 -3.28 15.91 15.91
CA ARG A 160 -3.47 17.37 16.10
C ARG A 160 -2.76 18.19 15.01
N ARG A 161 -1.53 17.85 14.66
CA ARG A 161 -0.77 18.55 13.60
C ARG A 161 -1.39 18.32 12.24
N TRP A 162 -1.78 17.09 11.93
CA TRP A 162 -2.48 16.77 10.69
C TRP A 162 -3.82 17.51 10.59
N GLN A 163 -4.64 17.55 11.65
CA GLN A 163 -5.88 18.33 11.66
C GLN A 163 -5.65 19.83 11.46
N GLN A 164 -4.57 20.39 12.03
CA GLN A 164 -4.16 21.77 11.76
C GLN A 164 -3.80 21.97 10.28
N ARG A 165 -3.04 21.03 9.70
CA ARG A 165 -2.72 21.04 8.26
C ARG A 165 -3.96 20.90 7.38
N MET A 166 -4.98 20.16 7.81
CA MET A 166 -6.25 20.02 7.09
C MET A 166 -7.08 21.31 7.09
N GLN A 167 -6.93 22.18 8.09
CA GLN A 167 -7.63 23.47 8.13
C GLN A 167 -7.18 24.41 7.00
N SER A 168 -5.94 24.28 6.50
CA SER A 168 -5.45 25.12 5.40
C SER A 168 -5.99 24.69 4.02
N GLU A 169 -6.67 23.54 3.92
CA GLU A 169 -7.31 23.07 2.68
C GLU A 169 -8.68 23.76 2.44
N GLY A 170 -9.22 24.49 3.43
CA GLY A 170 -10.39 25.37 3.26
C GLY A 170 -11.74 24.68 3.01
N SER A 171 -11.80 23.34 3.07
CA SER A 171 -13.05 22.56 2.95
C SER A 171 -13.61 22.19 4.32
N ASP A 172 -14.91 21.92 4.42
CA ASP A 172 -15.49 21.46 5.67
C ASP A 172 -15.05 20.01 6.01
N PRO A 173 -14.94 19.66 7.31
CA PRO A 173 -14.42 18.35 7.71
C PRO A 173 -15.24 17.15 7.21
N ALA A 174 -16.56 17.30 7.02
CA ALA A 174 -17.41 16.20 6.56
C ALA A 174 -17.17 15.90 5.07
N THR A 175 -17.02 16.94 4.24
CA THR A 175 -16.64 16.80 2.84
C THR A 175 -15.25 16.18 2.69
N GLN A 176 -14.28 16.63 3.51
CA GLN A 176 -12.92 16.06 3.51
C GLN A 176 -12.92 14.58 3.90
N ALA A 177 -13.64 14.21 4.97
CA ALA A 177 -13.78 12.82 5.40
C ALA A 177 -14.44 11.96 4.31
N ALA A 178 -15.48 12.46 3.65
CA ALA A 178 -16.13 11.77 2.54
C ALA A 178 -15.17 11.53 1.37
N ALA A 179 -14.35 12.52 1.00
CA ALA A 179 -13.33 12.40 -0.04
C ALA A 179 -12.24 11.37 0.32
N MET A 180 -11.73 11.41 1.55
CA MET A 180 -10.80 10.41 2.06
C MET A 180 -11.36 8.99 2.00
N ASN A 181 -12.65 8.82 2.30
CA ASN A 181 -13.32 7.53 2.25
C ASN A 181 -13.47 6.96 0.82
N GLN A 182 -13.30 7.76 -0.23
CA GLN A 182 -13.30 7.29 -1.62
C GLN A 182 -11.93 6.80 -2.10
N VAL A 183 -10.86 7.13 -1.38
CA VAL A 183 -9.48 6.72 -1.73
C VAL A 183 -8.87 5.76 -0.71
N ASN A 184 -9.37 5.76 0.53
CA ASN A 184 -8.98 4.85 1.58
C ASN A 184 -9.98 3.68 1.66
N PRO A 185 -9.61 2.47 1.18
CA PRO A 185 -10.52 1.34 1.20
C PRO A 185 -10.86 0.94 2.65
N MET A 186 -12.09 0.50 2.85
CA MET A 186 -12.53 -0.21 4.04
C MET A 186 -12.16 -1.70 3.95
N TYR A 187 -12.18 -2.25 2.73
CA TYR A 187 -11.93 -3.67 2.47
C TYR A 187 -10.77 -3.86 1.50
N ILE A 188 -9.88 -4.77 1.85
CA ILE A 188 -8.76 -5.27 1.04
C ILE A 188 -8.83 -6.81 1.03
N PRO A 189 -8.19 -7.51 0.09
CA PRO A 189 -8.16 -8.97 0.11
C PRO A 189 -7.21 -9.46 1.23
N ARG A 190 -7.69 -9.35 2.47
CA ARG A 190 -6.95 -9.75 3.67
C ARG A 190 -6.62 -11.23 3.57
N ASN A 191 -5.37 -11.58 3.85
CA ASN A 191 -4.83 -12.91 3.60
C ASN A 191 -5.65 -14.03 4.26
N HIS A 192 -6.13 -13.82 5.49
CA HIS A 192 -6.97 -14.81 6.18
C HIS A 192 -8.36 -14.99 5.54
N LYS A 193 -8.92 -13.96 4.89
CA LYS A 193 -10.17 -14.06 4.13
C LYS A 193 -9.99 -14.73 2.78
N VAL A 194 -8.85 -14.45 2.13
CA VAL A 194 -8.44 -15.18 0.92
C VAL A 194 -8.30 -16.67 1.24
N GLU A 195 -7.61 -17.02 2.33
CA GLU A 195 -7.43 -18.41 2.76
C GLU A 195 -8.76 -19.07 3.16
N GLU A 196 -9.65 -18.37 3.87
CA GLU A 196 -11.00 -18.86 4.18
C GLU A 196 -11.78 -19.23 2.91
N ALA A 197 -11.70 -18.38 1.88
CA ALA A 197 -12.34 -18.64 0.58
C ALA A 197 -11.69 -19.80 -0.17
N LEU A 198 -10.36 -19.88 -0.19
CA LEU A 198 -9.61 -20.99 -0.81
C LEU A 198 -9.95 -22.32 -0.15
N GLN A 199 -9.92 -22.37 1.19
CA GLN A 199 -10.21 -23.58 1.94
C GLN A 199 -11.63 -24.10 1.67
N ALA A 200 -12.64 -23.23 1.65
CA ALA A 200 -14.00 -23.61 1.28
C ALA A 200 -14.06 -24.16 -0.16
N ALA A 201 -13.40 -23.48 -1.10
CA ALA A 201 -13.36 -23.86 -2.51
C ALA A 201 -12.70 -25.24 -2.73
N THR A 202 -11.73 -25.66 -1.90
CA THR A 202 -11.15 -27.01 -2.00
C THR A 202 -12.16 -28.14 -1.79
N THR A 203 -13.27 -27.84 -1.09
CA THR A 203 -14.38 -28.79 -0.87
C THR A 203 -15.54 -28.58 -1.87
N GLY A 204 -15.37 -27.67 -2.84
CA GLY A 204 -16.38 -27.31 -3.84
C GLY A 204 -17.35 -26.20 -3.42
N ASP A 205 -17.18 -25.60 -2.25
CA ASP A 205 -18.01 -24.47 -1.80
C ASP A 205 -17.42 -23.13 -2.25
N LEU A 206 -18.02 -22.52 -3.28
CA LEU A 206 -17.62 -21.20 -3.79
C LEU A 206 -18.32 -20.02 -3.08
N THR A 207 -19.20 -20.28 -2.11
CA THR A 207 -19.96 -19.22 -1.43
C THR A 207 -19.06 -18.17 -0.80
N LYS A 208 -17.96 -18.60 -0.17
CA LYS A 208 -16.98 -17.70 0.47
C LYS A 208 -16.20 -16.87 -0.55
N PHE A 209 -15.86 -17.47 -1.69
CA PHE A 209 -15.25 -16.77 -2.80
C PHE A 209 -16.18 -15.67 -3.35
N ASP A 210 -17.43 -16.01 -3.64
CA ASP A 210 -18.40 -15.05 -4.19
C ASP A 210 -18.71 -13.91 -3.20
N GLN A 211 -18.77 -14.22 -1.90
CA GLN A 211 -18.92 -13.21 -0.85
C GLN A 211 -17.71 -12.28 -0.80
N LEU A 212 -16.49 -12.83 -0.77
CA LEU A 212 -15.27 -12.02 -0.75
C LEU A 212 -15.17 -11.15 -2.01
N LEU A 213 -15.45 -11.71 -3.19
CA LEU A 213 -15.46 -10.96 -4.44
C LEU A 213 -16.47 -9.81 -4.39
N THR A 214 -17.69 -10.06 -3.89
CA THR A 214 -18.72 -9.03 -3.72
C THR A 214 -18.20 -7.88 -2.87
N VAL A 215 -17.60 -8.18 -1.72
CA VAL A 215 -17.02 -7.16 -0.82
C VAL A 215 -15.93 -6.35 -1.53
N LEU A 216 -15.00 -7.03 -2.21
CA LEU A 216 -13.83 -6.42 -2.85
C LEU A 216 -14.15 -5.60 -4.11
N THR A 217 -15.31 -5.83 -4.74
CA THR A 217 -15.78 -4.98 -5.85
C THR A 217 -16.32 -3.61 -5.40
N THR A 218 -16.56 -3.43 -4.09
CA THR A 218 -16.99 -2.14 -3.52
C THR A 218 -16.14 -1.77 -2.28
N PRO A 219 -14.81 -1.68 -2.42
CA PRO A 219 -13.89 -1.70 -1.28
C PRO A 219 -13.96 -0.44 -0.41
N PHE A 220 -14.52 0.67 -0.93
CA PHE A 220 -14.61 1.97 -0.25
C PHE A 220 -15.90 2.18 0.55
N SER A 221 -16.94 1.38 0.27
CA SER A 221 -18.29 1.56 0.82
C SER A 221 -18.47 0.73 2.08
N GLU A 222 -18.33 1.35 3.26
CA GLU A 222 -18.52 0.68 4.55
C GLU A 222 -19.95 0.16 4.71
N ARG A 223 -20.08 -1.11 5.09
CA ARG A 223 -21.33 -1.80 5.31
C ARG A 223 -21.28 -2.60 6.61
N PRO A 224 -22.25 -2.44 7.53
CA PRO A 224 -22.27 -3.16 8.81
C PRO A 224 -22.25 -4.69 8.64
N GLU A 225 -22.91 -5.22 7.62
CA GLU A 225 -22.95 -6.67 7.34
C GLU A 225 -21.60 -7.25 6.90
N TRP A 226 -20.63 -6.40 6.55
CA TRP A 226 -19.30 -6.80 6.09
C TRP A 226 -18.20 -6.48 7.09
N ASP A 227 -18.53 -6.12 8.33
CA ASP A 227 -17.54 -5.74 9.36
C ASP A 227 -16.42 -6.79 9.52
N ALA A 228 -16.77 -8.08 9.49
CA ALA A 228 -15.80 -9.18 9.57
C ALA A 228 -14.75 -9.21 8.45
N TYR A 229 -15.00 -8.57 7.30
CA TYR A 229 -14.04 -8.45 6.19
C TYR A 229 -13.09 -7.24 6.35
N ALA A 230 -13.44 -6.29 7.21
CA ALA A 230 -12.59 -5.14 7.53
C ALA A 230 -11.56 -5.44 8.62
N GLN A 231 -11.78 -6.49 9.43
CA GLN A 231 -10.92 -6.85 10.55
C GLN A 231 -9.60 -7.50 10.08
N PRO A 232 -8.46 -7.24 10.76
CA PRO A 232 -7.20 -7.86 10.41
C PRO A 232 -7.22 -9.35 10.76
N ALA A 233 -6.22 -10.11 10.30
CA ALA A 233 -6.12 -11.51 10.71
C ALA A 233 -6.04 -11.63 12.25
N PRO A 234 -6.76 -12.59 12.87
CA PRO A 234 -6.60 -12.85 14.29
C PRO A 234 -5.19 -13.37 14.59
N GLU A 235 -4.70 -13.19 15.82
CA GLU A 235 -3.37 -13.69 16.22
C GLU A 235 -3.19 -15.20 15.95
N SER A 236 -4.27 -15.98 16.06
CA SER A 236 -4.29 -17.42 15.79
C SER A 236 -4.02 -17.78 14.32
N PHE A 237 -4.16 -16.85 13.38
CA PHE A 237 -3.79 -17.04 11.98
C PHE A 237 -2.27 -17.14 11.79
N GLY A 238 -1.50 -16.54 12.71
CA GLY A 238 -0.05 -16.63 12.73
C GLY A 238 0.64 -15.92 11.56
N HIS A 239 1.90 -16.28 11.33
CA HIS A 239 2.70 -15.70 10.26
C HIS A 239 2.24 -16.24 8.89
N TYR A 240 1.78 -15.33 8.03
CA TYR A 240 1.32 -15.70 6.69
C TYR A 240 2.47 -15.80 5.70
N VAL A 241 2.50 -16.88 4.94
CA VAL A 241 3.44 -17.11 3.84
C VAL A 241 2.64 -17.54 2.63
N THR A 242 3.06 -17.03 1.47
CA THR A 242 2.50 -17.34 0.17
C THR A 242 3.51 -18.11 -0.66
N TYR A 243 3.01 -18.90 -1.60
CA TYR A 243 3.81 -19.76 -2.45
C TYR A 243 3.60 -19.35 -3.91
N CYS A 244 4.67 -19.32 -4.69
CA CYS A 244 4.52 -19.38 -6.14
C CYS A 244 3.87 -20.74 -6.48
N GLY A 245 2.94 -20.74 -7.44
CA GLY A 245 2.04 -21.87 -7.72
C GLY A 245 2.64 -23.27 -7.58
N THR A 246 1.85 -24.19 -7.01
CA THR A 246 1.82 -25.59 -7.44
C THR A 246 1.00 -25.72 -8.70
#